data_AF-A0A7W1G007-F1
#
_entry.id   AF-A0A7W1G007-F1
#
_cell.length_a   1.000
_cell.length_b   1.000
_cell.length_c   1.000
_cell.angle_alpha   90.00
_cell.angle_beta   90.00
_cell.angle_gamma   90.00
#
_symmetry.space_group_name_H-M   'P 1'
#
loop_
_entity.id
_entity.type
_entity.pdbx_description
1 polymer ?
#
loop_
_entity_poly.entity_id
_entity_poly.type
_entity_poly.pdbx_seq_one_letter_code
_entity_poly.pdbx_strand_id
1 'polypeptide(L)'
;MKLLFNYLKNYKGLILLALLLATINQVFSLLDPLIFMRIVDDYAANPHNYSKTEYLKGIGLLILASMGVAMISRIAKNFQDYYVNVVTQKLGAQIYSDGLKHSLELPYQVFEDQRSGETLGKLQKVRTDVEKMIFAFVSVLFTSLVGVVFVMIYAIKIHWLIAVVYFASVPVLGFITSTLSKRIKKIQKKIVGETTSLAGSTTESLRNIELVKSLGLADQEINRLNTITIKILGLELKKVRYIRSISFVQGTLVNSLRSCILFLLLYLIFADKMTIGQLFSLQIYSFFIFGPLQELGNIISIYRETEVSLENFQIILDTPKEKKPVHPIPVKGIETLAFENVSFKHQTASTKALDNISFSTKNGETISFVGPSGSGKTTLVKLLVGLYHPQEGNIIYNGSSGKDIDLDQLRLQIGFVTQDTQLFAGTIKENLLFVAPNATDKECMEVLQKSACQNLLARADKGIDTMIGEGGVKVSGGEKQRLSIARALLRKPSLLVFDEATSSLDSLTEEEISKT
;
A
#
# COMPACT_ATOMS: atom_id res chain seq x y z
N MET A 1 10.48 8.35 -6.13
CA MET A 1 11.18 8.98 -4.98
C MET A 1 10.69 10.38 -4.61
N LYS A 2 10.47 11.33 -5.54
CA LYS A 2 9.97 12.69 -5.21
C LYS A 2 8.68 12.68 -4.37
N LEU A 3 7.75 11.77 -4.70
CA LEU A 3 6.51 11.57 -3.94
C LEU A 3 6.77 11.26 -2.46
N LEU A 4 7.65 10.28 -2.18
CA LEU A 4 8.03 9.91 -0.81
C LEU A 4 8.60 11.10 -0.03
N PHE A 5 9.45 11.92 -0.66
CA PHE A 5 9.97 13.13 -0.02
C PHE A 5 8.87 14.12 0.36
N ASN A 6 7.82 14.26 -0.45
CA ASN A 6 6.69 15.14 -0.12
C ASN A 6 5.93 14.64 1.12
N TYR A 7 5.67 13.34 1.25
CA TYR A 7 5.06 12.77 2.46
C TYR A 7 5.96 12.92 3.69
N LEU A 8 7.26 12.67 3.55
CA LEU A 8 8.23 12.79 4.66
C LEU A 8 8.35 14.22 5.19
N LYS A 9 8.03 15.26 4.40
CA LYS A 9 8.08 16.66 4.85
C LYS A 9 7.17 16.93 6.05
N ASN A 10 6.06 16.20 6.18
CA ASN A 10 5.13 16.35 7.30
C ASN A 10 5.69 15.78 8.62
N TYR A 11 6.73 14.95 8.55
CA TYR A 11 7.32 14.26 9.71
C TYR A 11 8.78 14.65 9.96
N LYS A 12 9.23 15.80 9.43
CA LYS A 12 10.63 16.26 9.55
C LYS A 12 11.16 16.24 10.98
N GLY A 13 10.39 16.70 11.96
CA GLY A 13 10.83 16.73 13.36
C GLY A 13 11.16 15.34 13.91
N LEU A 14 10.30 14.36 13.64
CA LEU A 14 10.50 12.97 14.09
C LEU A 14 11.66 12.30 13.34
N ILE A 15 11.80 12.58 12.04
CA ILE A 15 12.93 12.07 11.25
C ILE A 15 14.24 12.66 11.77
N LEU A 16 14.29 13.96 12.04
CA LEU A 16 15.49 14.63 12.56
C LEU A 16 15.87 14.07 13.93
N LEU A 17 14.87 13.85 14.81
CA LEU A 17 15.09 13.17 16.09
C LEU A 17 15.63 11.75 15.92
N ALA A 18 15.05 10.96 15.00
CA ALA A 18 15.52 9.61 14.71
C ALA A 18 16.95 9.60 14.16
N LEU A 19 17.30 10.54 13.28
CA LEU A 19 18.66 10.70 12.76
C LEU A 19 19.62 11.12 13.87
N LEU A 20 19.23 12.05 14.75
CA LEU A 20 20.05 12.45 15.90
C LEU A 20 20.32 11.26 16.83
N LEU A 21 19.30 10.49 17.16
CA LEU A 21 19.43 9.28 17.98
C LEU A 21 20.29 8.22 17.28
N ALA A 22 20.18 8.09 15.95
CA ALA A 22 21.05 7.23 15.15
C ALA A 22 22.51 7.67 15.20
N THR A 23 22.77 8.97 15.18
CA THR A 23 24.12 9.53 15.37
C THR A 23 24.65 9.24 16.77
N ILE A 24 23.86 9.47 17.83
CA ILE A 24 24.25 9.15 19.21
C ILE A 24 24.57 7.67 19.33
N ASN A 25 23.67 6.80 18.87
CA ASN A 25 23.90 5.36 18.88
C ASN A 25 25.22 5.00 18.19
N GLN A 26 25.43 5.48 16.96
CA GLN A 26 26.61 5.14 16.18
C GLN A 26 27.91 5.69 16.78
N VAL A 27 27.91 6.93 17.29
CA VAL A 27 29.11 7.52 17.88
C VAL A 27 29.48 6.78 19.15
N PHE A 28 28.51 6.49 20.03
CA PHE A 28 28.78 5.76 21.27
C PHE A 28 29.21 4.31 20.98
N SER A 29 28.60 3.61 20.02
CA SER A 29 29.07 2.26 19.66
C SER A 29 30.52 2.25 19.16
N LEU A 30 30.98 3.35 18.54
CA LEU A 30 32.36 3.50 18.07
C LEU A 30 33.34 4.03 19.12
N LEU A 31 32.89 4.46 20.30
CA LEU A 31 33.78 4.78 21.41
C LEU A 31 34.30 3.51 22.12
N ASP A 32 33.56 2.41 22.06
CA ASP A 32 33.93 1.15 22.71
C ASP A 32 35.29 0.59 22.23
N PRO A 33 35.60 0.55 20.91
CA PRO A 33 36.94 0.17 20.44
C PRO A 33 38.07 1.09 20.91
N LEU A 34 37.82 2.37 21.21
CA LEU A 34 38.83 3.27 21.79
C LEU A 34 39.13 2.94 23.25
N ILE A 35 38.09 2.55 23.99
CA ILE A 35 38.25 2.10 25.38
C ILE A 35 39.02 0.79 25.39
N PHE A 36 38.69 -0.14 24.47
CA PHE A 36 39.44 -1.37 24.29
C PHE A 36 40.90 -1.13 23.93
N MET A 37 41.20 -0.18 23.03
CA MET A 37 42.57 0.24 22.72
C MET A 37 43.35 0.64 23.98
N ARG A 38 42.76 1.48 24.84
CA ARG A 38 43.41 1.91 26.10
C ARG A 38 43.63 0.75 27.06
N ILE A 39 42.69 -0.18 27.18
CA ILE A 39 42.87 -1.39 27.99
C ILE A 39 44.08 -2.19 27.49
N VAL A 40 44.24 -2.32 26.17
CA VAL A 40 45.38 -3.04 25.58
C VAL A 40 46.70 -2.30 25.81
N ASP A 41 46.78 -1.03 25.44
CA ASP A 41 48.04 -0.27 25.49
C ASP A 41 48.48 0.04 26.93
N ASP A 42 47.55 0.47 27.79
CA ASP A 42 47.89 0.94 29.13
C ASP A 42 48.06 -0.21 30.14
N TYR A 43 47.29 -1.29 30.01
CA TYR A 43 47.26 -2.39 31.00
C TYR A 43 47.75 -3.73 30.46
N ALA A 44 47.28 -4.17 29.28
CA ALA A 44 47.63 -5.50 28.77
C ALA A 44 49.09 -5.59 28.28
N ALA A 45 49.60 -4.52 27.66
CA ALA A 45 50.99 -4.46 27.20
C ALA A 45 51.99 -4.17 28.35
N ASN A 46 51.53 -3.59 29.47
CA ASN A 46 52.37 -3.13 30.57
C ASN A 46 51.89 -3.64 31.96
N PRO A 47 51.67 -4.96 32.15
CA PRO A 47 51.02 -5.49 33.37
C PRO A 47 51.86 -5.33 34.65
N HIS A 48 53.19 -5.21 34.52
CA HIS A 48 54.10 -5.11 35.66
C HIS A 48 54.35 -3.68 36.17
N ASN A 49 53.82 -2.66 35.47
CA ASN A 49 54.03 -1.25 35.83
C ASN A 49 53.07 -0.73 36.93
N TYR A 50 52.10 -1.54 37.35
CA TYR A 50 51.06 -1.15 38.31
C TYR A 50 51.02 -2.08 39.50
N SER A 51 50.66 -1.55 40.67
CA SER A 51 50.27 -2.41 41.79
C SER A 51 48.99 -3.18 41.46
N LYS A 52 48.80 -4.37 42.06
CA LYS A 52 47.62 -5.22 41.82
C LYS A 52 46.29 -4.47 42.02
N THR A 53 46.24 -3.56 43.00
CA THR A 53 45.06 -2.74 43.32
C THR A 53 44.83 -1.63 42.29
N GLU A 54 45.87 -0.95 41.82
CA GLU A 54 45.77 0.06 40.77
C GLU A 54 45.38 -0.55 39.42
N TYR A 55 45.97 -1.70 39.08
CA TYR A 55 45.65 -2.46 37.87
C TYR A 55 44.16 -2.84 37.83
N LEU A 56 43.64 -3.43 38.91
CA LEU A 56 42.23 -3.84 39.00
C LEU A 56 41.27 -2.64 38.99
N LYS A 57 41.60 -1.54 39.67
CA LYS A 57 40.78 -0.33 39.66
C LYS A 57 40.75 0.32 38.28
N GLY A 58 41.90 0.41 37.62
CA GLY A 58 42.05 1.02 36.31
C GLY A 58 41.27 0.28 35.22
N ILE A 59 41.46 -1.04 35.14
CA ILE A 59 40.67 -1.90 34.23
C ILE A 59 39.20 -1.87 34.59
N GLY A 60 38.85 -1.96 35.88
CA GLY A 60 37.46 -1.90 36.34
C GLY A 60 36.75 -0.63 35.88
N LEU A 61 37.42 0.53 35.97
CA LEU A 61 36.88 1.81 35.52
C LEU A 61 36.70 1.84 33.99
N LEU A 62 37.67 1.35 33.21
CA LEU A 62 37.56 1.29 31.76
C LEU A 62 36.48 0.31 31.29
N ILE A 63 36.32 -0.83 31.95
CA ILE A 63 35.22 -1.77 31.68
C ILE A 63 33.87 -1.12 31.99
N LEU A 64 33.74 -0.44 33.14
CA LEU A 64 32.52 0.31 33.47
C LEU A 64 32.24 1.43 32.46
N ALA A 65 33.27 2.11 31.96
CA ALA A 65 33.13 3.10 30.90
C ALA A 65 32.65 2.46 29.57
N SER A 66 33.21 1.32 29.18
CA SER A 66 32.77 0.53 28.01
C SER A 66 31.29 0.11 28.16
N MET A 67 30.91 -0.40 29.34
CA MET A 67 29.52 -0.73 29.65
C MET A 67 28.60 0.49 29.56
N GLY A 68 29.02 1.64 30.11
CA GLY A 68 28.25 2.88 30.06
C GLY A 68 28.04 3.38 28.63
N VAL A 69 29.09 3.37 27.83
CA VAL A 69 29.04 3.74 26.41
C VAL A 69 28.12 2.80 25.62
N ALA A 70 28.24 1.48 25.83
CA ALA A 70 27.37 0.48 25.21
C ALA A 70 25.90 0.67 25.63
N MET A 71 25.64 1.01 26.89
CA MET A 71 24.30 1.26 27.41
C MET A 71 23.66 2.49 26.76
N ILE A 72 24.41 3.59 26.64
CA ILE A 72 23.94 4.81 25.94
C ILE A 72 23.62 4.50 24.48
N SER A 73 24.50 3.76 23.79
CA SER A 73 24.26 3.31 22.41
C SER A 73 22.97 2.50 22.29
N ARG A 74 22.76 1.52 23.17
CA ARG A 74 21.54 0.68 23.19
C ARG A 74 20.27 1.48 23.46
N ILE A 75 20.30 2.41 24.42
CA ILE A 75 19.17 3.28 24.73
C ILE A 75 18.85 4.16 23.52
N ALA A 76 19.86 4.81 22.94
CA ALA A 76 19.69 5.64 21.75
C ALA A 76 19.14 4.84 20.57
N LYS A 77 19.62 3.61 20.35
CA LYS A 77 19.11 2.71 19.31
C LYS A 77 17.65 2.33 19.55
N ASN A 78 17.27 2.02 20.78
CA ASN A 78 15.89 1.67 21.09
C ASN A 78 14.91 2.83 20.81
N PHE A 79 15.29 4.06 21.22
CA PHE A 79 14.49 5.25 20.90
C PHE A 79 14.52 5.58 19.40
N GLN A 80 15.66 5.44 18.74
CA GLN A 80 15.78 5.58 17.29
C GLN A 80 14.76 4.67 16.59
N ASP A 81 14.77 3.38 16.91
CA ASP A 81 13.89 2.39 16.27
C ASP A 81 12.42 2.67 16.57
N TYR A 82 12.09 3.10 17.79
CA TYR A 82 10.75 3.56 18.14
C TYR A 82 10.29 4.72 17.25
N TYR A 83 11.07 5.80 17.14
CA TYR A 83 10.68 6.97 16.35
C TYR A 83 10.65 6.67 14.85
N VAL A 84 11.56 5.84 14.34
CA VAL A 84 11.50 5.34 12.96
C VAL A 84 10.18 4.61 12.73
N ASN A 85 9.79 3.70 13.62
CA ASN A 85 8.52 2.96 13.52
C ASN A 85 7.30 3.88 13.59
N VAL A 86 7.31 4.89 14.46
CA VAL A 86 6.23 5.88 14.52
C VAL A 86 6.09 6.64 13.20
N VAL A 87 7.21 7.06 12.60
CA VAL A 87 7.20 7.74 11.29
C VAL A 87 6.68 6.81 10.21
N THR A 88 7.18 5.57 10.14
CA THR A 88 6.78 4.61 9.09
C THR A 88 5.32 4.23 9.19
N GLN A 89 4.78 3.99 10.39
CA GLN A 89 3.36 3.67 10.58
C GLN A 89 2.45 4.86 10.25
N LYS A 90 2.79 6.08 10.69
CA LYS A 90 1.99 7.28 10.38
C LYS A 90 1.98 7.59 8.90
N LEU A 91 3.15 7.56 8.26
CA LEU A 91 3.29 7.81 6.83
C LEU A 91 2.62 6.71 6.00
N GLY A 92 2.79 5.44 6.39
CA GLY A 92 2.16 4.30 5.74
C GLY A 92 0.62 4.37 5.78
N ALA A 93 0.05 4.77 6.92
CA ALA A 93 -1.38 5.03 7.05
C ALA A 93 -1.84 6.20 6.17
N GLN A 94 -1.06 7.28 6.11
CA GLN A 94 -1.39 8.44 5.26
C GLN A 94 -1.38 8.06 3.77
N ILE A 95 -0.34 7.40 3.28
CA ILE A 95 -0.26 6.92 1.88
C ILE A 95 -1.46 6.04 1.53
N TYR A 96 -1.81 5.11 2.43
CA TYR A 96 -2.95 4.22 2.22
C TYR A 96 -4.26 5.00 2.15
N SER A 97 -4.49 5.95 3.07
CA SER A 97 -5.70 6.77 3.12
C SER A 97 -5.82 7.69 1.90
N ASP A 98 -4.73 8.36 1.50
CA ASP A 98 -4.73 9.25 0.34
C ASP A 98 -4.98 8.46 -0.95
N GLY A 99 -4.37 7.28 -1.07
CA GLY A 99 -4.59 6.34 -2.17
C GLY A 99 -6.02 5.81 -2.24
N LEU A 100 -6.60 5.42 -1.11
CA LEU A 100 -8.00 4.99 -1.02
C LEU A 100 -8.96 6.11 -1.38
N LYS A 101 -8.76 7.31 -0.81
CA LYS A 101 -9.57 8.50 -1.10
C LYS A 101 -9.54 8.84 -2.58
N HIS A 102 -8.34 8.94 -3.17
CA HIS A 102 -8.18 9.24 -4.59
C HIS A 102 -8.84 8.17 -5.45
N SER A 103 -8.68 6.89 -5.11
CA SER A 103 -9.32 5.79 -5.83
C SER A 103 -10.83 5.95 -5.86
N LEU A 104 -11.48 6.25 -4.73
CA LEU A 104 -12.93 6.46 -4.66
C LEU A 104 -13.42 7.71 -5.41
N GLU A 105 -12.54 8.64 -5.77
CA GLU A 105 -12.83 9.83 -6.58
C GLU A 105 -12.57 9.60 -8.09
N LEU A 106 -12.14 8.41 -8.50
CA LEU A 106 -11.90 8.07 -9.90
C LEU A 106 -13.22 7.84 -10.65
N PRO A 107 -13.27 8.14 -11.97
CA PRO A 107 -14.43 7.83 -12.81
C PRO A 107 -14.77 6.34 -12.79
N TYR A 108 -16.07 6.02 -12.83
CA TYR A 108 -16.58 4.64 -12.81
C TYR A 108 -15.93 3.74 -13.88
N GLN A 109 -15.64 4.28 -15.07
CA GLN A 109 -14.99 3.56 -16.17
C GLN A 109 -13.66 2.91 -15.78
N VAL A 110 -12.89 3.52 -14.86
CA VAL A 110 -11.60 3.00 -14.40
C VAL A 110 -11.76 1.69 -13.62
N PHE A 111 -12.93 1.47 -13.01
CA PHE A 111 -13.24 0.29 -12.22
C PHE A 111 -13.82 -0.87 -13.03
N GLU A 112 -14.32 -0.63 -14.25
CA GLU A 112 -14.84 -1.70 -15.10
C GLU A 112 -13.71 -2.58 -15.65
N ASP A 113 -12.56 -1.97 -15.95
CA ASP A 113 -11.39 -2.68 -16.50
C ASP A 113 -10.43 -3.21 -15.42
N GLN A 114 -10.67 -2.90 -14.14
CA GLN A 114 -9.77 -3.28 -13.05
C GLN A 114 -10.35 -4.36 -12.13
N ARG A 115 -9.55 -5.37 -11.82
CA ARG A 115 -9.85 -6.32 -10.75
C ARG A 115 -9.65 -5.62 -9.41
N SER A 116 -10.67 -5.61 -8.54
CA SER A 116 -10.65 -4.94 -7.23
C SER A 116 -9.45 -5.32 -6.36
N GLY A 117 -8.98 -6.57 -6.45
CA GLY A 117 -7.80 -7.07 -5.75
C GLY A 117 -6.47 -6.44 -6.18
N GLU A 118 -6.35 -5.95 -7.42
CA GLU A 118 -5.10 -5.38 -7.93
C GLU A 118 -4.80 -4.00 -7.33
N THR A 119 -5.80 -3.13 -7.25
CA THR A 119 -5.66 -1.78 -6.67
C THR A 119 -5.36 -1.88 -5.18
N LEU A 120 -6.05 -2.77 -4.45
CA LEU A 120 -5.74 -3.06 -3.05
C LEU A 120 -4.29 -3.55 -2.89
N GLY A 121 -3.85 -4.48 -3.73
CA GLY A 121 -2.48 -4.99 -3.73
C GLY A 121 -1.44 -3.90 -3.95
N LYS A 122 -1.67 -2.97 -4.89
CA LYS A 122 -0.79 -1.81 -5.12
C LYS A 122 -0.68 -0.92 -3.88
N LEU A 123 -1.81 -0.59 -3.24
CA LEU A 123 -1.86 0.26 -2.04
C LEU A 123 -1.17 -0.38 -0.82
N GLN A 124 -1.36 -1.69 -0.60
CA GLN A 124 -0.67 -2.42 0.48
C GLN A 124 0.83 -2.54 0.24
N LYS A 125 1.22 -2.80 -1.02
CA LYS A 125 2.62 -2.99 -1.41
C LYS A 125 3.44 -1.71 -1.27
N VAL A 126 2.91 -0.56 -1.75
CA VAL A 126 3.62 0.72 -1.60
C VAL A 126 3.84 1.10 -0.15
N ARG A 127 2.85 0.87 0.73
CA ARG A 127 3.00 1.06 2.17
C ARG A 127 4.19 0.24 2.70
N THR A 128 4.17 -1.06 2.47
CA THR A 128 5.18 -1.99 3.01
C THR A 128 6.60 -1.66 2.51
N ASP A 129 6.74 -1.34 1.23
CA ASP A 129 8.05 -1.07 0.63
C ASP A 129 8.63 0.27 1.12
N VAL A 130 7.79 1.30 1.27
CA VAL A 130 8.20 2.58 1.86
C VAL A 130 8.64 2.42 3.31
N GLU A 131 7.91 1.64 4.12
CA GLU A 131 8.28 1.36 5.51
C GLU A 131 9.69 0.73 5.58
N LYS A 132 9.96 -0.28 4.75
CA LYS A 132 11.28 -0.93 4.64
C LYS A 132 12.38 0.03 4.21
N MET A 133 12.10 0.91 3.23
CA MET A 133 13.08 1.86 2.72
C MET A 133 13.47 2.90 3.77
N ILE A 134 12.50 3.45 4.51
CA ILE A 134 12.78 4.41 5.58
C ILE A 134 13.63 3.74 6.68
N PHE A 135 13.27 2.53 7.09
CA PHE A 135 14.04 1.79 8.07
C PHE A 135 15.46 1.51 7.59
N ALA A 136 15.62 0.99 6.36
CA ALA A 136 16.93 0.73 5.77
C ALA A 136 17.78 2.01 5.64
N PHE A 137 17.15 3.15 5.32
CA PHE A 137 17.84 4.42 5.23
C PHE A 137 18.37 4.89 6.59
N VAL A 138 17.52 4.93 7.63
CA VAL A 138 17.91 5.46 8.94
C VAL A 138 18.79 4.47 9.70
N SER A 139 18.42 3.19 9.74
CA SER A 139 19.10 2.17 10.55
C SER A 139 20.37 1.63 9.92
N VAL A 140 20.51 1.72 8.60
CA VAL A 140 21.69 1.18 7.89
C VAL A 140 22.45 2.28 7.16
N LEU A 141 21.87 2.94 6.16
CA LEU A 141 22.65 3.90 5.34
C LEU A 141 23.19 5.08 6.16
N PHE A 142 22.34 5.70 6.97
CA PHE A 142 22.71 6.88 7.73
C PHE A 142 23.70 6.56 8.87
N THR A 143 23.45 5.49 9.64
CA THR A 143 24.38 5.01 10.68
C THR A 143 25.73 4.62 10.07
N SER A 144 25.73 3.98 8.89
CA SER A 144 26.98 3.66 8.18
C SER A 144 27.75 4.91 7.77
N LEU A 145 27.06 5.93 7.28
CA LEU A 145 27.69 7.19 6.92
C LEU A 145 28.33 7.86 8.13
N VAL A 146 27.62 7.94 9.26
CA VAL A 146 28.17 8.46 10.52
C VAL A 146 29.39 7.65 10.95
N GLY A 147 29.32 6.32 10.84
CA GLY A 147 30.41 5.44 11.21
C GLY A 147 31.65 5.59 10.33
N VAL A 148 31.47 5.69 9.01
CA VAL A 148 32.55 5.96 8.06
C VAL A 148 33.21 7.29 8.38
N VAL A 149 32.44 8.36 8.62
CA VAL A 149 33.00 9.68 8.97
C VAL A 149 33.81 9.60 10.27
N PHE A 150 33.28 8.95 11.30
CA PHE A 150 33.97 8.78 12.58
C PHE A 150 35.30 8.03 12.41
N VAL A 151 35.28 6.87 11.75
CA VAL A 151 36.48 6.04 11.55
C VAL A 151 37.49 6.75 10.66
N MET A 152 37.06 7.51 9.66
CA MET A 152 37.96 8.31 8.82
C MET A 152 38.67 9.40 9.62
N ILE A 153 37.95 10.13 10.48
CA ILE A 153 38.56 11.13 11.37
C ILE A 153 39.58 10.47 12.29
N TYR A 154 39.25 9.30 12.85
CA TYR A 154 40.16 8.56 13.72
C TYR A 154 41.40 8.03 12.97
N ALA A 155 41.21 7.44 11.79
CA ALA A 155 42.28 6.90 10.95
C ALA A 155 43.27 7.99 10.51
N ILE A 156 42.78 9.19 10.14
CA ILE A 156 43.64 10.33 9.78
C ILE A 156 44.53 10.75 10.95
N LYS A 157 44.01 10.71 12.20
CA LYS A 157 44.78 11.07 13.40
C LYS A 157 45.92 10.09 13.70
N ILE A 158 45.76 8.81 13.35
CA ILE A 158 46.82 7.81 13.51
C ILE A 158 47.79 7.89 12.33
N HIS A 159 47.30 7.63 11.12
CA HIS A 159 48.11 7.66 9.91
C HIS A 159 47.22 7.83 8.67
N TRP A 160 47.43 8.92 7.91
CA TRP A 160 46.59 9.30 6.77
C TRP A 160 46.40 8.19 5.72
N LEU A 161 47.41 7.33 5.50
CA LEU A 161 47.33 6.21 4.54
C LEU A 161 46.21 5.23 4.88
N ILE A 162 45.91 5.01 6.16
CA ILE A 162 44.84 4.11 6.62
C ILE A 162 43.48 4.63 6.15
N ALA A 163 43.27 5.94 6.29
CA ALA A 163 42.06 6.60 5.83
C ALA A 163 41.88 6.49 4.31
N VAL A 164 42.97 6.64 3.53
CA VAL A 164 42.93 6.46 2.07
C VAL A 164 42.48 5.05 1.69
N VAL A 165 42.99 4.02 2.37
CA VAL A 165 42.62 2.62 2.10
C VAL A 165 41.15 2.35 2.45
N TYR A 166 40.67 2.79 3.61
CA TYR A 166 39.25 2.67 3.95
C TYR A 166 38.36 3.44 2.96
N PHE A 167 38.73 4.66 2.59
CA PHE A 167 37.95 5.44 1.64
C PHE A 167 37.91 4.80 0.25
N ALA A 168 39.04 4.33 -0.26
CA ALA A 168 39.13 3.67 -1.57
C ALA A 168 38.31 2.38 -1.64
N SER A 169 38.11 1.71 -0.51
CA SER A 169 37.30 0.49 -0.44
C SER A 169 35.80 0.70 -0.68
N VAL A 170 35.26 1.88 -0.30
CA VAL A 170 33.84 2.24 -0.45
C VAL A 170 33.38 2.27 -1.92
N PRO A 171 34.00 3.05 -2.83
CA PRO A 171 33.57 3.12 -4.23
C PRO A 171 33.78 1.79 -4.96
N VAL A 172 34.82 1.02 -4.62
CA VAL A 172 35.06 -0.31 -5.20
C VAL A 172 33.91 -1.26 -4.87
N LEU A 173 33.52 -1.35 -3.59
CA LEU A 173 32.38 -2.16 -3.16
C LEU A 173 31.07 -1.65 -3.74
N GLY A 174 30.85 -0.34 -3.75
CA GLY A 174 29.66 0.29 -4.29
C GLY A 174 29.47 0.03 -5.79
N PHE A 175 30.54 0.14 -6.59
CA PHE A 175 30.50 -0.07 -8.04
C PHE A 175 30.15 -1.53 -8.40
N ILE A 176 30.80 -2.49 -7.74
CA ILE A 176 30.56 -3.93 -7.96
C ILE A 176 29.11 -4.26 -7.58
N THR A 177 28.66 -3.77 -6.42
CA THR A 177 27.29 -4.01 -5.92
C THR A 177 26.23 -3.43 -6.84
N SER A 178 26.41 -2.18 -7.30
CA SER A 178 25.49 -1.50 -8.21
C SER A 178 25.38 -2.22 -9.56
N THR A 179 26.51 -2.67 -10.09
CA THR A 179 26.55 -3.36 -11.39
C THR A 179 25.83 -4.71 -11.33
N LEU A 180 26.07 -5.51 -10.29
CA LEU A 180 25.49 -6.83 -10.14
C LEU A 180 23.98 -6.79 -9.81
N SER A 181 23.52 -5.77 -9.07
CA SER A 181 22.12 -5.62 -8.67
C SER A 181 21.15 -5.24 -9.80
N LYS A 182 21.63 -4.75 -10.96
CA LYS A 182 20.78 -4.42 -12.13
C LYS A 182 19.92 -5.60 -12.61
N ARG A 183 20.45 -6.83 -12.53
CA ARG A 183 19.70 -8.06 -12.91
C ARG A 183 18.58 -8.36 -11.93
N ILE A 184 18.79 -8.10 -10.64
CA ILE A 184 17.77 -8.26 -9.59
C ILE A 184 16.58 -7.36 -9.88
N LYS A 185 16.80 -6.08 -10.25
CA LYS A 185 15.70 -5.15 -10.61
C LYS A 185 14.77 -5.72 -11.68
N LYS A 186 15.32 -6.31 -12.74
CA LYS A 186 14.52 -6.91 -13.84
C LYS A 186 13.69 -8.10 -13.36
N ILE A 187 14.28 -8.98 -12.55
CA ILE A 187 13.58 -10.15 -11.98
C ILE A 187 12.48 -9.68 -11.02
N GLN A 188 12.78 -8.70 -10.16
CA GLN A 188 11.83 -8.16 -9.19
C GLN A 188 10.61 -7.51 -9.86
N LYS A 189 10.80 -6.74 -10.95
CA LYS A 189 9.69 -6.17 -11.73
C LYS A 189 8.75 -7.27 -12.25
N LYS A 190 9.31 -8.40 -12.70
CA LYS A 190 8.52 -9.56 -13.15
C LYS A 190 7.79 -10.23 -11.99
N ILE A 191 8.46 -10.43 -10.85
CA ILE A 191 7.83 -10.99 -9.64
C ILE A 191 6.63 -10.15 -9.23
N VAL A 192 6.79 -8.83 -9.08
CA VAL A 192 5.69 -7.92 -8.69
C VAL A 192 4.51 -8.01 -9.66
N GLY A 193 4.77 -8.07 -10.97
CA GLY A 193 3.71 -8.23 -11.98
C GLY A 193 2.93 -9.55 -11.84
N GLU A 194 3.64 -10.67 -11.71
CA GLU A 194 3.02 -11.99 -11.57
C GLU A 194 2.28 -12.12 -10.22
N THR A 195 2.82 -11.58 -9.12
CA THR A 195 2.14 -11.56 -7.81
C THR A 195 0.86 -10.71 -7.84
N THR A 196 0.89 -9.57 -8.52
CA THR A 196 -0.31 -8.71 -8.68
C THR A 196 -1.40 -9.45 -9.47
N SER A 197 -1.02 -10.11 -10.58
CA SER A 197 -1.94 -10.91 -11.38
C SER A 197 -2.49 -12.12 -10.61
N LEU A 198 -1.66 -12.80 -9.81
CA LEU A 198 -2.08 -13.88 -8.93
C LEU A 198 -3.12 -13.40 -7.91
N ALA A 199 -2.88 -12.26 -7.24
CA ALA A 199 -3.84 -11.69 -6.31
C ALA A 199 -5.19 -11.42 -6.99
N GLY A 200 -5.19 -10.82 -8.18
CA GLY A 200 -6.40 -10.60 -8.98
C GLY A 200 -7.13 -11.90 -9.32
N SER A 201 -6.41 -12.93 -9.78
CA SER A 201 -7.00 -14.23 -10.11
C SER A 201 -7.52 -14.97 -8.87
N THR A 202 -6.82 -14.92 -7.74
CA THR A 202 -7.29 -15.53 -6.48
C THR A 202 -8.55 -14.86 -5.96
N THR A 203 -8.62 -13.52 -5.99
CA THR A 203 -9.85 -12.79 -5.63
C THR A 203 -11.02 -13.18 -6.53
N GLU A 204 -10.79 -13.31 -7.84
CA GLU A 204 -11.80 -13.77 -8.81
C GLU A 204 -12.31 -15.18 -8.49
N SER A 205 -11.42 -16.13 -8.17
CA SER A 205 -11.80 -17.51 -7.83
C SER A 205 -12.58 -17.61 -6.52
N LEU A 206 -12.20 -16.81 -5.51
CA LEU A 206 -12.93 -16.76 -4.24
C LEU A 206 -14.31 -16.11 -4.40
N ARG A 207 -14.41 -15.06 -5.22
CA ARG A 207 -15.70 -14.43 -5.54
C ARG A 207 -16.66 -15.39 -6.25
N ASN A 208 -16.11 -16.28 -7.09
CA ASN A 208 -16.87 -17.28 -7.85
C ASN A 208 -16.81 -18.68 -7.22
N ILE A 209 -16.61 -18.78 -5.89
CA ILE A 209 -16.41 -20.06 -5.21
C ILE A 209 -17.59 -21.03 -5.36
N GLU A 210 -18.81 -20.49 -5.45
CA GLU A 210 -20.02 -21.29 -5.64
C GLU A 210 -19.96 -22.10 -6.95
N LEU A 211 -19.53 -21.47 -8.05
CA LEU A 211 -19.36 -22.14 -9.34
C LEU A 211 -18.27 -23.22 -9.27
N VAL A 212 -17.15 -22.92 -8.62
CA VAL A 212 -16.04 -23.87 -8.48
C VAL A 212 -16.48 -25.10 -7.70
N LYS A 213 -17.28 -24.93 -6.64
CA LYS A 213 -17.78 -26.02 -5.81
C LYS A 213 -18.92 -26.80 -6.47
N SER A 214 -19.88 -26.12 -7.09
CA SER A 214 -21.06 -26.75 -7.69
C SER A 214 -20.71 -27.63 -8.89
N LEU A 215 -19.65 -27.27 -9.64
CA LEU A 215 -19.17 -28.02 -10.80
C LEU A 215 -18.00 -28.97 -10.48
N GLY A 216 -17.57 -29.07 -9.23
CA GLY A 216 -16.44 -29.93 -8.85
C GLY A 216 -15.09 -29.50 -9.44
N LEU A 217 -14.91 -28.22 -9.79
CA LEU A 217 -13.74 -27.69 -10.51
C LEU A 217 -12.56 -27.34 -9.57
N ALA A 218 -12.61 -27.77 -8.31
CA ALA A 218 -11.64 -27.36 -7.30
C ALA A 218 -10.19 -27.71 -7.71
N ASP A 219 -9.94 -28.94 -8.17
CA ASP A 219 -8.60 -29.37 -8.56
C ASP A 219 -8.08 -28.62 -9.79
N GLN A 220 -8.96 -28.34 -10.77
CA GLN A 220 -8.60 -27.56 -11.95
C GLN A 220 -8.19 -26.14 -11.55
N GLU A 221 -8.96 -25.51 -10.67
CA GLU A 221 -8.67 -24.15 -10.22
C GLU A 221 -7.42 -24.09 -9.33
N ILE A 222 -7.22 -25.07 -8.45
CA ILE A 222 -6.00 -25.23 -7.66
C ILE A 222 -4.78 -25.36 -8.59
N ASN A 223 -4.87 -26.19 -9.64
CA ASN A 223 -3.78 -26.37 -10.60
C ASN A 223 -3.48 -25.10 -11.40
N ARG A 224 -4.53 -24.34 -11.80
CA ARG A 224 -4.37 -23.05 -12.48
C ARG A 224 -3.61 -22.04 -11.61
N LEU A 225 -4.02 -21.87 -10.37
CA LEU A 225 -3.37 -20.96 -9.41
C LEU A 225 -1.95 -21.44 -9.06
N ASN A 226 -1.77 -22.74 -8.82
CA ASN A 226 -0.46 -23.32 -8.51
C ASN A 226 0.56 -23.15 -9.63
N THR A 227 0.13 -23.18 -10.90
CA THR A 227 1.03 -22.93 -12.04
C THR A 227 1.66 -21.54 -11.96
N ILE A 228 0.88 -20.52 -11.59
CA ILE A 228 1.36 -19.15 -11.40
C ILE A 228 2.26 -19.09 -10.14
N THR A 229 1.85 -19.72 -9.04
CA THR A 229 2.64 -19.78 -7.80
C THR A 229 4.01 -20.42 -8.02
N ILE A 230 4.10 -21.53 -8.75
CA ILE A 230 5.35 -22.22 -9.07
C ILE A 230 6.25 -21.33 -9.96
N LYS A 231 5.66 -20.60 -10.92
CA LYS A 231 6.39 -19.64 -11.75
C LYS A 231 6.98 -18.51 -10.92
N ILE A 232 6.21 -17.96 -9.97
CA ILE A 232 6.69 -16.95 -9.01
C ILE A 232 7.81 -17.53 -8.15
N LEU A 233 7.63 -18.75 -7.62
CA LEU A 233 8.65 -19.44 -6.83
C LEU A 233 9.96 -19.61 -7.63
N GLY A 234 9.89 -20.00 -8.90
CA GLY A 234 11.06 -20.09 -9.78
C GLY A 234 11.78 -18.76 -9.96
N LEU A 235 11.04 -17.65 -10.08
CA LEU A 235 11.62 -16.30 -10.13
C LEU A 235 12.25 -15.89 -8.80
N GLU A 236 11.61 -16.21 -7.68
CA GLU A 236 12.12 -15.95 -6.33
C GLU A 236 13.41 -16.74 -6.04
N LEU A 237 13.44 -18.04 -6.35
CA LEU A 237 14.65 -18.86 -6.24
C LEU A 237 15.78 -18.33 -7.13
N LYS A 238 15.45 -17.88 -8.35
CA LYS A 238 16.42 -17.21 -9.23
C LYS A 238 16.95 -15.93 -8.59
N LYS A 239 16.10 -15.12 -7.97
CA LYS A 239 16.49 -13.91 -7.22
C LYS A 239 17.42 -14.26 -6.05
N VAL A 240 17.06 -15.26 -5.24
CA VAL A 240 17.87 -15.74 -4.11
C VAL A 240 19.26 -16.18 -4.57
N ARG A 241 19.35 -16.93 -5.67
CA ARG A 241 20.64 -17.34 -6.24
C ARG A 241 21.52 -16.14 -6.58
N TYR A 242 20.96 -15.13 -7.25
CA TYR A 242 21.69 -13.89 -7.56
C TYR A 242 22.13 -13.13 -6.30
N ILE A 243 21.25 -12.99 -5.30
CA ILE A 243 21.58 -12.33 -4.03
C ILE A 243 22.74 -13.07 -3.36
N ARG A 244 22.66 -14.40 -3.23
CA ARG A 244 23.72 -15.21 -2.60
C ARG A 244 25.04 -15.12 -3.37
N SER A 245 25.02 -15.15 -4.70
CA SER A 245 26.22 -14.95 -5.51
C SER A 245 26.84 -13.56 -5.29
N ILE A 246 26.02 -12.52 -5.20
CA ILE A 246 26.50 -11.15 -4.90
C ILE A 246 27.11 -11.08 -3.50
N SER A 247 26.41 -11.59 -2.49
CA SER A 247 26.91 -11.61 -1.10
C SER A 247 28.20 -12.40 -0.98
N PHE A 248 28.36 -13.51 -1.72
CA PHE A 248 29.62 -14.28 -1.74
C PHE A 248 30.77 -13.46 -2.35
N VAL A 249 30.55 -12.81 -3.50
CA VAL A 249 31.57 -11.97 -4.15
C VAL A 249 31.95 -10.79 -3.25
N GLN A 250 30.97 -10.12 -2.66
CA GLN A 250 31.18 -9.02 -1.72
C GLN A 250 31.92 -9.47 -0.46
N GLY A 251 31.52 -10.61 0.13
CA GLY A 251 32.14 -11.17 1.32
C GLY A 251 33.61 -11.50 1.10
N THR A 252 33.93 -12.16 -0.01
CA THR A 252 35.31 -12.47 -0.40
C THR A 252 36.12 -11.19 -0.59
N LEU A 253 35.59 -10.21 -1.32
CA LEU A 253 36.28 -8.94 -1.56
C LEU A 253 36.52 -8.15 -0.26
N VAL A 254 35.53 -8.08 0.62
CA VAL A 254 35.67 -7.47 1.95
C VAL A 254 36.74 -8.18 2.76
N ASN A 255 36.75 -9.52 2.77
CA ASN A 255 37.76 -10.26 3.50
C ASN A 255 39.17 -9.99 2.94
N SER A 256 39.34 -9.97 1.61
CA SER A 256 40.60 -9.59 0.97
C SER A 256 41.03 -8.17 1.36
N LEU A 257 40.12 -7.19 1.29
CA LEU A 257 40.40 -5.81 1.69
C LEU A 257 40.83 -5.70 3.16
N ARG A 258 40.16 -6.45 4.04
CA ARG A 258 40.51 -6.49 5.47
C ARG A 258 41.86 -7.16 5.73
N SER A 259 42.21 -8.21 4.99
CA SER A 259 43.55 -8.81 5.05
C SER A 259 44.63 -7.85 4.56
N CYS A 260 44.36 -7.08 3.49
CA CYS A 260 45.28 -6.04 3.02
C CYS A 260 45.44 -4.91 4.06
N ILE A 261 44.34 -4.49 4.71
CA ILE A 261 44.40 -3.52 5.81
C ILE A 261 45.21 -4.09 6.97
N LEU A 262 44.96 -5.33 7.39
CA LEU A 262 45.72 -5.96 8.48
C LEU A 262 47.22 -6.02 8.16
N PHE A 263 47.59 -6.39 6.92
CA PHE A 263 48.98 -6.36 6.48
C PHE A 263 49.59 -4.95 6.58
N LEU A 264 48.86 -3.92 6.12
CA LEU A 264 49.30 -2.53 6.24
C LEU A 264 49.45 -2.10 7.70
N LEU A 265 48.52 -2.48 8.57
CA LEU A 265 48.56 -2.18 10.01
C LEU A 265 49.78 -2.84 10.67
N LEU A 266 50.06 -4.11 10.37
CA LEU A 266 51.24 -4.81 10.88
C LEU A 266 52.54 -4.19 10.36
N TYR A 267 52.58 -3.76 9.10
CA TYR A 267 53.73 -3.03 8.55
C TYR A 267 53.95 -1.68 9.26
N LEU A 268 52.87 -0.96 9.60
CA LEU A 268 52.97 0.31 10.35
C LEU A 268 53.43 0.11 11.80
N ILE A 269 53.10 -1.02 12.43
CA ILE A 269 53.69 -1.42 13.72
C ILE A 269 55.18 -1.70 13.55
N PHE A 270 55.57 -2.48 12.54
CA PHE A 270 56.99 -2.76 12.27
C PHE A 270 57.81 -1.48 12.00
N ALA A 271 57.17 -0.45 11.43
CA ALA A 271 57.78 0.86 11.21
C ALA A 271 57.71 1.80 12.44
N ASP A 272 57.31 1.30 13.62
CA ASP A 272 57.13 2.04 14.88
C ASP A 272 56.20 3.26 14.78
N LYS A 273 55.23 3.23 13.87
CA LYS A 273 54.27 4.33 13.65
C LYS A 273 52.94 4.13 14.37
N MET A 274 52.72 2.98 15.00
CA MET A 274 51.42 2.59 15.55
C MET A 274 51.57 1.60 16.72
N THR A 275 50.66 1.65 17.69
CA THR A 275 50.60 0.71 18.83
C THR A 275 49.79 -0.56 18.52
N ILE A 276 49.91 -1.57 19.38
CA ILE A 276 49.13 -2.82 19.28
C ILE A 276 47.64 -2.54 19.55
N GLY A 277 47.30 -1.69 20.53
CA GLY A 277 45.92 -1.28 20.78
C GLY A 277 45.29 -0.54 19.58
N GLN A 278 46.07 0.30 18.90
CA GLN A 278 45.62 0.98 17.68
C GLN A 278 45.33 -0.01 16.55
N LEU A 279 46.11 -1.08 16.40
CA LEU A 279 45.79 -2.18 15.48
C LEU A 279 44.44 -2.82 15.83
N PHE A 280 44.20 -3.16 17.10
CA PHE A 280 42.94 -3.78 17.51
C PHE A 280 41.74 -2.88 17.25
N SER A 281 41.82 -1.60 17.62
CA SER A 281 40.71 -0.66 17.38
C SER A 281 40.39 -0.49 15.89
N LEU A 282 41.40 -0.31 15.04
CA LEU A 282 41.22 -0.21 13.59
C LEU A 282 40.70 -1.52 12.98
N GLN A 283 41.15 -2.68 13.49
CA GLN A 283 40.62 -3.97 13.08
C GLN A 283 39.14 -4.12 13.46
N ILE A 284 38.72 -3.66 14.65
CA ILE A 284 37.32 -3.64 15.06
C ILE A 284 36.52 -2.65 14.19
N TYR A 285 37.03 -1.45 13.95
CA TYR A 285 36.39 -0.46 13.08
C TYR A 285 36.19 -0.94 11.64
N SER A 286 37.04 -1.83 11.15
CA SER A 286 36.83 -2.46 9.85
C SER A 286 35.49 -3.19 9.77
N PHE A 287 35.01 -3.82 10.84
CA PHE A 287 33.69 -4.46 10.85
C PHE A 287 32.55 -3.43 10.75
N PHE A 288 32.67 -2.28 11.40
CA PHE A 288 31.67 -1.21 11.38
C PHE A 288 31.58 -0.49 10.03
N ILE A 289 32.69 -0.42 9.27
CA ILE A 289 32.68 0.09 7.89
C ILE A 289 32.16 -0.97 6.94
N PHE A 290 32.76 -2.16 6.96
CA PHE A 290 32.52 -3.16 5.91
C PHE A 290 31.23 -3.94 6.08
N GLY A 291 30.75 -4.15 7.31
CA GLY A 291 29.49 -4.87 7.55
C GLY A 291 28.32 -4.23 6.82
N PRO A 292 28.03 -2.93 7.03
CA PRO A 292 26.96 -2.27 6.29
C PRO A 292 27.21 -2.13 4.79
N LEU A 293 28.47 -2.05 4.35
CA LEU A 293 28.81 -2.04 2.93
C LEU A 293 28.44 -3.37 2.24
N GLN A 294 28.47 -4.50 2.96
CA GLN A 294 27.96 -5.78 2.44
C GLN A 294 26.43 -5.76 2.27
N GLU A 295 25.72 -5.07 3.16
CA GLU A 295 24.26 -4.90 3.08
C GLU A 295 23.80 -3.93 1.98
N LEU A 296 24.71 -3.17 1.35
CA LEU A 296 24.35 -2.25 0.27
C LEU A 296 23.60 -2.93 -0.89
N GLY A 297 23.89 -4.20 -1.18
CA GLY A 297 23.18 -4.94 -2.21
C GLY A 297 21.69 -5.10 -1.90
N ASN A 298 21.38 -5.43 -0.64
CA ASN A 298 20.03 -5.54 -0.13
C ASN A 298 19.34 -4.16 -0.09
N ILE A 299 20.04 -3.13 0.36
CA ILE A 299 19.50 -1.75 0.39
C ILE A 299 19.19 -1.25 -1.02
N ILE A 300 20.05 -1.52 -2.00
CA ILE A 300 19.77 -1.19 -3.40
C ILE A 300 18.53 -1.95 -3.89
N SER A 301 18.34 -3.21 -3.50
CA SER A 301 17.12 -3.96 -3.81
C SER A 301 15.88 -3.29 -3.22
N ILE A 302 15.90 -2.96 -1.93
CA ILE A 302 14.81 -2.26 -1.23
C ILE A 302 14.50 -0.93 -1.91
N TYR A 303 15.52 -0.16 -2.27
CA TYR A 303 15.37 1.09 -3.01
C TYR A 303 14.66 0.87 -4.35
N ARG A 304 15.06 -0.15 -5.12
CA ARG A 304 14.43 -0.47 -6.43
C ARG A 304 13.00 -0.98 -6.29
N GLU A 305 12.70 -1.76 -5.26
CA GLU A 305 11.33 -2.20 -4.95
C GLU A 305 10.45 -1.00 -4.64
N THR A 306 10.92 -0.12 -3.76
CA THR A 306 10.20 1.10 -3.36
C THR A 306 10.02 2.06 -4.53
N GLU A 307 11.02 2.18 -5.41
CA GLU A 307 10.94 2.97 -6.64
C GLU A 307 9.77 2.52 -7.52
N VAL A 308 9.66 1.21 -7.80
CA VAL A 308 8.57 0.64 -8.62
C VAL A 308 7.21 0.78 -7.93
N SER A 309 7.14 0.54 -6.63
CA SER A 309 5.88 0.66 -5.88
C SER A 309 5.38 2.11 -5.82
N LEU A 310 6.29 3.08 -5.69
CA LEU A 310 5.96 4.51 -5.77
C LEU A 310 5.56 4.94 -7.19
N GLU A 311 6.16 4.37 -8.25
CA GLU A 311 5.73 4.60 -9.64
C GLU A 311 4.29 4.12 -9.86
N ASN A 312 3.97 2.89 -9.43
CA ASN A 312 2.60 2.36 -9.53
C ASN A 312 1.59 3.18 -8.72
N PHE A 313 1.98 3.66 -7.55
CA PHE A 313 1.14 4.52 -6.73
C PHE A 313 0.95 5.91 -7.37
N GLN A 314 1.99 6.47 -7.98
CA GLN A 314 1.89 7.72 -8.72
C GLN A 314 0.94 7.59 -9.92
N ILE A 315 0.94 6.46 -10.63
CA ILE A 315 -0.02 6.22 -11.73
C ILE A 315 -1.47 6.30 -11.21
N ILE A 316 -1.75 5.77 -10.02
CA ILE A 316 -3.08 5.88 -9.40
C ILE A 316 -3.41 7.35 -9.13
N LEU A 317 -2.49 8.10 -8.51
CA LEU A 317 -2.68 9.51 -8.17
C LEU A 317 -2.77 10.44 -9.41
N ASP A 318 -2.09 10.10 -10.49
CA ASP A 318 -2.11 10.86 -11.75
C ASP A 318 -3.35 10.52 -12.59
N THR A 319 -4.06 9.43 -12.28
CA THR A 319 -5.32 9.11 -12.94
C THR A 319 -6.32 10.23 -12.62
N PRO A 320 -6.89 10.90 -13.64
CA PRO A 320 -7.73 12.06 -13.43
C PRO A 320 -9.00 11.67 -12.68
N LYS A 321 -9.34 12.47 -11.67
CA LYS A 321 -10.59 12.35 -10.90
C LYS A 321 -11.80 12.65 -11.78
N GLU A 322 -12.96 12.20 -11.33
CA GLU A 322 -14.24 12.61 -11.93
C GLU A 322 -14.34 14.15 -11.95
N LYS A 323 -14.59 14.71 -13.13
CA LYS A 323 -14.60 16.17 -13.32
C LYS A 323 -15.82 16.76 -12.62
N LYS A 324 -15.59 17.69 -11.69
CA LYS A 324 -16.64 18.52 -11.10
C LYS A 324 -16.67 19.88 -11.79
N PRO A 325 -17.87 20.44 -12.08
CA PRO A 325 -17.98 21.79 -12.61
C PRO A 325 -17.37 22.83 -11.65
N VAL A 326 -16.84 23.94 -12.18
CA VAL A 326 -16.26 25.02 -11.35
C VAL A 326 -17.32 25.71 -10.50
N HIS A 327 -18.51 25.91 -11.08
CA HIS A 327 -19.68 26.45 -10.41
C HIS A 327 -20.83 25.45 -10.57
N PRO A 328 -20.84 24.39 -9.74
CA PRO A 328 -21.81 23.32 -9.90
C PRO A 328 -23.21 23.82 -9.52
N ILE A 329 -24.16 23.59 -10.40
CA ILE A 329 -25.57 23.92 -10.17
C ILE A 329 -26.15 22.85 -9.23
N PRO A 330 -26.64 23.22 -8.03
CA PRO A 330 -27.22 22.25 -7.10
C PRO A 330 -28.53 21.69 -7.65
N VAL A 331 -28.75 20.38 -7.50
CA VAL A 331 -29.99 19.71 -7.91
C VAL A 331 -30.77 19.31 -6.68
N LYS A 332 -31.85 20.04 -6.40
CA LYS A 332 -32.81 19.75 -5.32
C LYS A 332 -34.09 19.20 -5.95
N GLY A 333 -34.26 17.89 -5.95
CA GLY A 333 -35.30 17.21 -6.69
C GLY A 333 -35.11 17.28 -8.21
N ILE A 334 -35.74 16.36 -8.92
CA ILE A 334 -35.74 16.27 -10.38
C ILE A 334 -37.20 16.43 -10.83
N GLU A 335 -37.52 17.59 -11.38
CA GLU A 335 -38.84 17.88 -11.95
C GLU A 335 -38.93 17.54 -13.44
N THR A 336 -37.83 17.77 -14.17
CA THR A 336 -37.72 17.42 -15.58
C THR A 336 -36.40 16.75 -15.89
N LEU A 337 -36.42 15.76 -16.78
CA LEU A 337 -35.26 15.03 -17.28
C LEU A 337 -35.38 14.91 -18.80
N ALA A 338 -34.32 15.22 -19.54
CA ALA A 338 -34.30 15.03 -20.99
C ALA A 338 -32.95 14.47 -21.47
N PHE A 339 -33.00 13.59 -22.46
CA PHE A 339 -31.88 13.18 -23.28
C PHE A 339 -32.00 13.91 -24.61
N GLU A 340 -30.94 14.57 -25.05
CA GLU A 340 -30.88 15.30 -26.32
C GLU A 340 -29.73 14.79 -27.18
N ASN A 341 -30.08 13.99 -28.19
CA ASN A 341 -29.17 13.44 -29.20
C ASN A 341 -27.97 12.71 -28.58
N VAL A 342 -28.23 11.92 -27.52
CA VAL A 342 -27.20 11.27 -26.73
C VAL A 342 -26.61 10.08 -27.48
N SER A 343 -25.30 10.10 -27.69
CA SER A 343 -24.53 8.95 -28.16
C SER A 343 -23.45 8.57 -27.16
N PHE A 344 -23.21 7.27 -27.01
CA PHE A 344 -22.18 6.75 -26.12
C PHE A 344 -21.59 5.44 -26.62
N LYS A 345 -20.27 5.31 -26.48
CA LYS A 345 -19.48 4.13 -26.80
C LYS A 345 -18.53 3.79 -25.65
N HIS A 346 -18.58 2.54 -25.20
CA HIS A 346 -17.65 1.98 -24.22
C HIS A 346 -16.21 1.98 -24.75
N GLN A 347 -15.23 2.15 -23.87
CA GLN A 347 -13.82 2.39 -24.26
C GLN A 347 -13.21 1.23 -25.07
N THR A 348 -13.59 0.00 -24.75
CA THR A 348 -13.13 -1.24 -25.41
C THR A 348 -14.02 -1.70 -26.55
N ALA A 349 -15.19 -1.07 -26.76
CA ALA A 349 -16.13 -1.47 -27.80
C ALA A 349 -15.74 -0.91 -29.18
N SER A 350 -16.15 -1.58 -30.25
CA SER A 350 -15.99 -1.09 -31.62
C SER A 350 -17.18 -0.24 -32.07
N THR A 351 -18.38 -0.54 -31.59
CA THR A 351 -19.65 0.12 -31.94
C THR A 351 -20.20 0.99 -30.80
N LYS A 352 -21.04 1.98 -31.15
CA LYS A 352 -21.78 2.77 -30.17
C LYS A 352 -22.79 1.88 -29.44
N ALA A 353 -22.87 2.00 -28.12
CA ALA A 353 -23.87 1.32 -27.31
C ALA A 353 -25.21 2.08 -27.32
N LEU A 354 -25.16 3.40 -27.47
CA LEU A 354 -26.30 4.27 -27.71
C LEU A 354 -25.95 5.21 -28.86
N ASP A 355 -26.90 5.43 -29.77
CA ASP A 355 -26.71 6.29 -30.93
C ASP A 355 -27.92 7.21 -31.09
N ASN A 356 -27.68 8.52 -30.92
CA ASN A 356 -28.67 9.58 -31.10
C ASN A 356 -30.00 9.40 -30.34
N ILE A 357 -29.93 9.11 -29.04
CA ILE A 357 -31.11 8.91 -28.20
C ILE A 357 -31.67 10.26 -27.72
N SER A 358 -32.96 10.49 -27.94
CA SER A 358 -33.69 11.69 -27.48
C SER A 358 -35.04 11.34 -26.85
N PHE A 359 -35.28 11.81 -25.63
CA PHE A 359 -36.58 11.73 -24.95
C PHE A 359 -36.65 12.75 -23.80
N SER A 360 -37.85 13.02 -23.29
CA SER A 360 -38.04 13.92 -22.14
C SER A 360 -39.13 13.39 -21.22
N THR A 361 -39.01 13.66 -19.92
CA THR A 361 -40.00 13.27 -18.92
C THR A 361 -40.14 14.31 -17.82
N LYS A 362 -41.29 14.30 -17.15
CA LYS A 362 -41.65 15.16 -16.04
C LYS A 362 -41.91 14.34 -14.78
N ASN A 363 -41.84 14.99 -13.63
CA ASN A 363 -42.17 14.37 -12.35
C ASN A 363 -43.57 13.73 -12.37
N GLY A 364 -43.66 12.52 -11.84
CA GLY A 364 -44.87 11.69 -11.83
C GLY A 364 -45.08 10.83 -13.07
N GLU A 365 -44.28 11.00 -14.13
CA GLU A 365 -44.32 10.12 -15.29
C GLU A 365 -43.45 8.87 -15.09
N THR A 366 -43.91 7.76 -15.66
CA THR A 366 -43.18 6.48 -15.67
C THR A 366 -42.75 6.17 -17.10
N ILE A 367 -41.46 5.92 -17.30
CA ILE A 367 -40.90 5.48 -18.58
C ILE A 367 -40.36 4.06 -18.45
N SER A 368 -40.73 3.21 -19.39
CA SER A 368 -40.23 1.84 -19.50
C SER A 368 -39.37 1.68 -20.75
N PHE A 369 -38.11 1.29 -20.57
CA PHE A 369 -37.21 0.96 -21.68
C PHE A 369 -37.27 -0.54 -21.96
N VAL A 370 -37.85 -0.92 -23.10
CA VAL A 370 -38.02 -2.33 -23.48
C VAL A 370 -37.23 -2.62 -24.76
N GLY A 371 -36.53 -3.75 -24.79
CA GLY A 371 -35.75 -4.17 -25.95
C GLY A 371 -34.95 -5.43 -25.66
N PRO A 372 -34.39 -6.09 -26.69
CA PRO A 372 -33.61 -7.31 -26.52
C PRO A 372 -32.38 -7.10 -25.63
N SER A 373 -31.78 -8.18 -25.12
CA SER A 373 -30.50 -8.09 -24.40
C SER A 373 -29.42 -7.47 -25.29
N GLY A 374 -28.54 -6.65 -24.71
CA GLY A 374 -27.50 -5.94 -25.45
C GLY A 374 -27.93 -4.68 -26.21
N SER A 375 -29.22 -4.29 -26.17
CA SER A 375 -29.73 -3.07 -26.84
C SER A 375 -29.28 -1.73 -26.21
N GLY A 376 -28.47 -1.76 -25.16
CA GLY A 376 -27.94 -0.55 -24.51
C GLY A 376 -28.75 -0.02 -23.32
N LYS A 377 -29.83 -0.70 -22.89
CA LYS A 377 -30.68 -0.30 -21.74
C LYS A 377 -29.87 0.02 -20.47
N THR A 378 -29.03 -0.91 -20.01
CA THR A 378 -28.17 -0.70 -18.83
C THR A 378 -27.18 0.46 -19.04
N THR A 379 -26.69 0.65 -20.26
CA THR A 379 -25.82 1.80 -20.58
C THR A 379 -26.58 3.13 -20.47
N LEU A 380 -27.83 3.16 -20.94
CA LEU A 380 -28.73 4.32 -20.80
C LEU A 380 -28.99 4.63 -19.33
N VAL A 381 -29.28 3.60 -18.52
CA VAL A 381 -29.46 3.74 -17.08
C VAL A 381 -28.20 4.29 -16.41
N LYS A 382 -27.01 3.74 -16.72
CA LYS A 382 -25.71 4.22 -16.20
C LYS A 382 -25.44 5.69 -16.57
N LEU A 383 -25.82 6.13 -17.76
CA LEU A 383 -25.75 7.55 -18.17
C LEU A 383 -26.73 8.42 -17.37
N LEU A 384 -27.97 7.95 -17.20
CA LEU A 384 -29.03 8.66 -16.47
C LEU A 384 -28.66 8.88 -15.00
N VAL A 385 -28.02 7.90 -14.35
CA VAL A 385 -27.55 8.05 -12.96
C VAL A 385 -26.20 8.76 -12.83
N GLY A 386 -25.63 9.21 -13.95
CA GLY A 386 -24.37 9.96 -13.99
C GLY A 386 -23.14 9.12 -13.67
N LEU A 387 -23.14 7.81 -13.97
CA LEU A 387 -21.92 6.97 -13.92
C LEU A 387 -21.07 7.12 -15.18
N TYR A 388 -21.70 7.50 -16.29
CA TYR A 388 -21.03 7.90 -17.52
C TYR A 388 -21.44 9.30 -17.93
N HIS A 389 -20.60 9.91 -18.76
CA HIS A 389 -20.94 11.12 -19.50
C HIS A 389 -21.16 10.79 -20.97
N PRO A 390 -22.16 11.39 -21.62
CA PRO A 390 -22.38 11.21 -23.05
C PRO A 390 -21.19 11.76 -23.85
N GLN A 391 -20.81 11.08 -24.93
CA GLN A 391 -19.76 11.54 -25.84
C GLN A 391 -20.28 12.59 -26.82
N GLU A 392 -21.53 12.41 -27.25
CA GLU A 392 -22.27 13.35 -28.08
C GLU A 392 -23.64 13.61 -27.41
N GLY A 393 -24.20 14.80 -27.64
CA GLY A 393 -25.46 15.20 -27.04
C GLY A 393 -25.34 15.65 -25.58
N ASN A 394 -26.49 15.71 -24.91
CA ASN A 394 -26.58 16.20 -23.54
C ASN A 394 -27.69 15.49 -22.76
N ILE A 395 -27.50 15.39 -21.45
CA ILE A 395 -28.56 14.97 -20.51
C ILE A 395 -28.91 16.21 -19.71
N ILE A 396 -30.18 16.57 -19.64
CA ILE A 396 -30.68 17.79 -19.02
C ILE A 396 -31.50 17.42 -17.79
N TYR A 397 -31.19 18.04 -16.66
CA TYR A 397 -31.92 17.91 -15.39
C TYR A 397 -32.44 19.30 -15.01
N ASN A 398 -33.75 19.46 -14.87
CA ASN A 398 -34.41 20.75 -14.54
C ASN A 398 -33.96 21.90 -15.47
N GLY A 399 -33.78 21.63 -16.76
CA GLY A 399 -33.30 22.61 -17.74
C GLY A 399 -31.78 22.87 -17.72
N SER A 400 -31.03 22.29 -16.79
CA SER A 400 -29.56 22.43 -16.69
C SER A 400 -28.83 21.22 -17.28
N SER A 401 -27.70 21.43 -17.96
CA SER A 401 -26.88 20.33 -18.48
C SER A 401 -26.30 19.48 -17.34
N GLY A 402 -26.26 18.17 -17.55
CA GLY A 402 -25.54 17.20 -16.72
C GLY A 402 -24.04 17.52 -16.56
N LYS A 403 -23.47 18.35 -17.44
CA LYS A 403 -22.08 18.81 -17.38
C LYS A 403 -21.87 19.98 -16.40
N ASP A 404 -22.93 20.68 -16.02
CA ASP A 404 -22.88 21.90 -15.20
C ASP A 404 -23.41 21.68 -13.78
N ILE A 405 -24.08 20.56 -13.52
CA ILE A 405 -24.69 20.25 -12.21
C ILE A 405 -23.72 19.57 -11.24
N ASP A 406 -24.04 19.67 -9.95
CA ASP A 406 -23.42 18.85 -8.91
C ASP A 406 -23.92 17.40 -8.98
N LEU A 407 -23.11 16.51 -9.57
CA LEU A 407 -23.45 15.09 -9.66
C LEU A 407 -23.58 14.40 -8.30
N ASP A 408 -22.88 14.85 -7.27
CA ASP A 408 -23.00 14.25 -5.95
C ASP A 408 -24.37 14.56 -5.35
N GLN A 409 -24.87 15.79 -5.53
CA GLN A 409 -26.23 16.15 -5.13
C GLN A 409 -27.29 15.46 -5.99
N LEU A 410 -27.07 15.35 -7.31
CA LEU A 410 -27.95 14.58 -8.19
C LEU A 410 -28.10 13.14 -7.67
N ARG A 411 -26.98 12.48 -7.37
CA ARG A 411 -26.95 11.10 -6.87
C ARG A 411 -27.70 10.94 -5.54
N LEU A 412 -27.84 11.99 -4.73
CA LEU A 412 -28.69 11.97 -3.52
C LEU A 412 -30.19 11.92 -3.84
N GLN A 413 -30.60 12.44 -4.99
CA GLN A 413 -31.99 12.45 -5.44
C GLN A 413 -32.42 11.15 -6.13
N ILE A 414 -31.51 10.19 -6.32
CA ILE A 414 -31.75 8.96 -7.08
C ILE A 414 -31.85 7.76 -6.14
N GLY A 415 -32.95 7.02 -6.26
CA GLY A 415 -33.09 5.65 -5.77
C GLY A 415 -32.77 4.71 -6.91
N PHE A 416 -31.74 3.89 -6.77
CA PHE A 416 -31.30 3.01 -7.84
C PHE A 416 -31.30 1.56 -7.38
N VAL A 417 -32.06 0.73 -8.09
CA VAL A 417 -32.10 -0.72 -7.92
C VAL A 417 -31.39 -1.34 -9.12
N THR A 418 -30.18 -1.83 -8.91
CA THR A 418 -29.35 -2.48 -9.94
C THR A 418 -29.86 -3.88 -10.27
N GLN A 419 -29.58 -4.33 -11.50
CA GLN A 419 -29.82 -5.71 -11.94
C GLN A 419 -29.14 -6.71 -10.99
N ASP A 420 -27.83 -6.57 -10.79
CA ASP A 420 -27.09 -7.32 -9.79
C ASP A 420 -27.11 -6.57 -8.45
N THR A 421 -27.99 -6.99 -7.54
CA THR A 421 -28.05 -6.37 -6.20
C THR A 421 -26.82 -6.76 -5.37
N GLN A 422 -26.07 -5.74 -4.95
CA GLN A 422 -24.93 -5.90 -4.05
C GLN A 422 -25.27 -5.43 -2.62
N LEU A 423 -24.99 -6.27 -1.64
CA LEU A 423 -25.14 -5.98 -0.22
C LEU A 423 -23.78 -6.00 0.48
N PHE A 424 -23.61 -5.10 1.45
CA PHE A 424 -22.40 -5.07 2.27
C PHE A 424 -22.48 -6.14 3.36
N ALA A 425 -21.31 -6.66 3.74
CA ALA A 425 -21.20 -7.50 4.93
C ALA A 425 -21.67 -6.73 6.16
N GLY A 426 -22.65 -7.26 6.87
CA GLY A 426 -23.25 -6.61 8.03
C GLY A 426 -24.65 -7.12 8.34
N THR A 427 -25.39 -6.36 9.13
CA THR A 427 -26.82 -6.57 9.41
C THR A 427 -27.73 -5.97 8.33
N ILE A 428 -29.02 -6.31 8.37
CA ILE A 428 -30.05 -5.63 7.56
C ILE A 428 -30.04 -4.13 7.85
N LYS A 429 -30.01 -3.76 9.13
CA LYS A 429 -29.95 -2.38 9.61
C LYS A 429 -28.73 -1.63 9.10
N GLU A 430 -27.53 -2.23 9.18
CA GLU A 430 -26.29 -1.62 8.69
C GLU A 430 -26.35 -1.34 7.18
N ASN A 431 -26.95 -2.23 6.39
CA ASN A 431 -27.14 -2.03 4.95
C ASN A 431 -28.13 -0.89 4.62
N LEU A 432 -29.18 -0.71 5.44
CA LEU A 432 -30.12 0.42 5.32
C LEU A 432 -29.46 1.74 5.76
N LEU A 433 -28.77 1.75 6.89
CA LEU A 433 -28.06 2.93 7.39
C LEU A 433 -26.89 3.33 6.49
N PHE A 434 -26.33 2.40 5.71
CA PHE A 434 -25.31 2.74 4.71
C PHE A 434 -25.81 3.77 3.69
N VAL A 435 -27.08 3.69 3.28
CA VAL A 435 -27.67 4.64 2.31
C VAL A 435 -28.38 5.83 2.97
N ALA A 436 -28.76 5.69 4.24
CA ALA A 436 -29.39 6.74 5.05
C ALA A 436 -28.90 6.68 6.51
N PRO A 437 -27.72 7.25 6.83
CA PRO A 437 -27.06 7.07 8.14
C PRO A 437 -27.86 7.56 9.34
N ASN A 438 -28.77 8.51 9.13
CA ASN A 438 -29.59 9.12 10.17
C ASN A 438 -31.01 8.54 10.24
N ALA A 439 -31.31 7.47 9.48
CA ALA A 439 -32.64 6.88 9.48
C ALA A 439 -32.96 6.23 10.83
N THR A 440 -34.18 6.43 11.31
CA THR A 440 -34.67 5.80 12.54
C THR A 440 -35.06 4.34 12.29
N ASP A 441 -35.06 3.51 13.33
CA ASP A 441 -35.53 2.12 13.23
C ASP A 441 -36.97 2.04 12.70
N LYS A 442 -37.80 3.04 13.01
CA LYS A 442 -39.16 3.16 12.49
C LYS A 442 -39.17 3.36 10.97
N GLU A 443 -38.34 4.26 10.44
CA GLU A 443 -38.22 4.47 8.99
C GLU A 443 -37.67 3.22 8.30
N CYS A 444 -36.69 2.54 8.91
CA CYS A 444 -36.17 1.27 8.42
C CYS A 444 -37.27 0.19 8.32
N MET A 445 -38.09 0.05 9.36
CA MET A 445 -39.21 -0.91 9.35
C MET A 445 -40.28 -0.54 8.32
N GLU A 446 -40.57 0.76 8.14
CA GLU A 446 -41.54 1.23 7.16
C GLU A 446 -41.11 0.88 5.73
N VAL A 447 -39.84 1.12 5.36
CA VAL A 447 -39.36 0.77 4.01
C VAL A 447 -39.27 -0.73 3.79
N LEU A 448 -38.93 -1.51 4.82
CA LEU A 448 -38.93 -2.97 4.75
C LEU A 448 -40.35 -3.53 4.57
N GLN A 449 -41.35 -2.89 5.17
CA GLN A 449 -42.74 -3.24 4.94
C GLN A 449 -43.16 -2.91 3.50
N LYS A 450 -42.80 -1.71 3.02
CA LYS A 450 -43.12 -1.28 1.64
C LYS A 450 -42.45 -2.13 0.57
N SER A 451 -41.28 -2.68 0.85
CA SER A 451 -40.53 -3.52 -0.07
C SER A 451 -40.83 -5.02 0.07
N ALA A 452 -41.91 -5.42 0.75
CA ALA A 452 -42.28 -6.82 0.99
C ALA A 452 -41.20 -7.67 1.70
N CYS A 453 -40.44 -7.10 2.63
CA CYS A 453 -39.39 -7.81 3.39
C CYS A 453 -39.91 -8.53 4.67
N GLN A 454 -41.22 -8.65 4.87
CA GLN A 454 -41.78 -9.24 6.10
C GLN A 454 -41.34 -10.69 6.30
N ASN A 455 -41.30 -11.49 5.23
CA ASN A 455 -40.85 -12.88 5.29
C ASN A 455 -39.38 -13.01 5.69
N LEU A 456 -38.54 -12.08 5.21
CA LEU A 456 -37.13 -12.00 5.61
C LEU A 456 -37.02 -11.67 7.11
N LEU A 457 -37.83 -10.73 7.59
CA LEU A 457 -37.85 -10.34 9.01
C LEU A 457 -38.43 -11.42 9.92
N ALA A 458 -39.45 -12.16 9.48
CA ALA A 458 -40.09 -13.21 10.26
C ALA A 458 -39.16 -14.38 10.56
N ARG A 459 -38.27 -14.72 9.63
CA ARG A 459 -37.24 -15.75 9.81
C ARG A 459 -35.93 -15.23 10.40
N ALA A 460 -35.80 -13.91 10.60
CA ALA A 460 -34.58 -13.27 11.05
C ALA A 460 -34.54 -13.27 12.59
N ASP A 461 -33.64 -14.06 13.17
CA ASP A 461 -33.55 -14.29 14.63
C ASP A 461 -33.42 -13.01 15.47
N LYS A 462 -32.90 -11.92 14.88
CA LYS A 462 -32.66 -10.63 15.54
C LYS A 462 -33.34 -9.46 14.82
N GLY A 463 -34.40 -9.74 14.05
CA GLY A 463 -35.07 -8.70 13.25
C GLY A 463 -34.09 -7.96 12.34
N ILE A 464 -34.11 -6.62 12.37
CA ILE A 464 -33.21 -5.78 11.55
C ILE A 464 -31.72 -5.90 11.92
N ASP A 465 -31.40 -6.38 13.12
CA ASP A 465 -30.00 -6.60 13.56
C ASP A 465 -29.47 -7.99 13.13
N THR A 466 -30.22 -8.70 12.28
CA THR A 466 -29.79 -10.00 11.75
C THR A 466 -28.69 -9.84 10.71
N MET A 467 -27.61 -10.60 10.89
CA MET A 467 -26.44 -10.62 10.00
C MET A 467 -26.75 -11.33 8.68
N ILE A 468 -26.56 -10.63 7.55
CA ILE A 468 -26.82 -11.17 6.19
C ILE A 468 -25.55 -11.66 5.46
N GLY A 469 -24.36 -11.38 6.00
CA GLY A 469 -23.07 -11.82 5.46
C GLY A 469 -22.58 -11.01 4.26
N GLU A 470 -21.32 -11.22 3.84
CA GLU A 470 -20.74 -10.56 2.65
C GLU A 470 -21.54 -10.88 1.39
N GLY A 471 -21.87 -9.86 0.58
CA GLY A 471 -22.71 -10.04 -0.61
C GLY A 471 -24.12 -10.53 -0.32
N GLY A 472 -24.56 -10.55 0.94
CA GLY A 472 -25.85 -11.09 1.36
C GLY A 472 -25.98 -12.61 1.16
N VAL A 473 -24.91 -13.39 1.33
CA VAL A 473 -24.95 -14.86 1.11
C VAL A 473 -26.05 -15.57 1.92
N LYS A 474 -26.53 -14.98 3.04
CA LYS A 474 -27.61 -15.56 3.86
C LYS A 474 -29.03 -15.16 3.44
N VAL A 475 -29.19 -14.44 2.33
CA VAL A 475 -30.50 -14.03 1.80
C VAL A 475 -30.68 -14.50 0.37
N SER A 476 -31.92 -14.85 0.00
CA SER A 476 -32.26 -15.32 -1.35
C SER A 476 -32.16 -14.17 -2.36
N GLY A 477 -32.10 -14.49 -3.66
CA GLY A 477 -32.04 -13.48 -4.73
C GLY A 477 -33.17 -12.45 -4.66
N GLY A 478 -34.41 -12.92 -4.52
CA GLY A 478 -35.58 -12.04 -4.35
C GLY A 478 -35.51 -11.19 -3.08
N GLU A 479 -34.94 -11.70 -1.98
CA GLU A 479 -34.76 -10.93 -0.76
C GLU A 479 -33.67 -9.86 -0.88
N LYS A 480 -32.59 -10.15 -1.59
CA LYS A 480 -31.58 -9.14 -1.94
C LYS A 480 -32.26 -8.01 -2.70
N GLN A 481 -33.01 -8.34 -3.74
CA GLN A 481 -33.71 -7.38 -4.58
C GLN A 481 -34.69 -6.52 -3.77
N ARG A 482 -35.51 -7.14 -2.90
CA ARG A 482 -36.40 -6.42 -1.98
C ARG A 482 -35.65 -5.50 -1.02
N LEU A 483 -34.53 -5.93 -0.47
CA LEU A 483 -33.70 -5.09 0.39
C LEU A 483 -33.05 -3.93 -0.40
N SER A 484 -32.73 -4.13 -1.69
CA SER A 484 -32.29 -3.08 -2.61
C SER A 484 -33.38 -2.03 -2.82
N ILE A 485 -34.62 -2.47 -3.01
CA ILE A 485 -35.79 -1.59 -3.12
C ILE A 485 -35.98 -0.81 -1.80
N ALA A 486 -35.90 -1.47 -0.64
CA ALA A 486 -35.95 -0.80 0.66
C ALA A 486 -34.88 0.30 0.78
N ARG A 487 -33.64 0.01 0.37
CA ARG A 487 -32.53 0.98 0.32
C ARG A 487 -32.85 2.15 -0.61
N ALA A 488 -33.40 1.89 -1.79
CA ALA A 488 -33.77 2.94 -2.73
C ALA A 488 -34.88 3.85 -2.15
N LEU A 489 -35.91 3.28 -1.52
CA LEU A 489 -37.02 4.01 -0.91
C LEU A 489 -36.59 4.82 0.32
N LEU A 490 -35.68 4.28 1.15
CA LEU A 490 -35.22 4.94 2.38
C LEU A 490 -34.51 6.27 2.11
N ARG A 491 -33.93 6.42 0.92
CA ARG A 491 -33.30 7.67 0.47
C ARG A 491 -34.30 8.78 0.15
N LYS A 492 -35.60 8.47 0.08
CA LYS A 492 -36.68 9.39 -0.32
C LYS A 492 -36.33 10.13 -1.64
N PRO A 493 -36.04 9.39 -2.73
CA PRO A 493 -35.54 9.97 -3.97
C PRO A 493 -36.64 10.69 -4.76
N SER A 494 -36.25 11.64 -5.61
CA SER A 494 -37.15 12.22 -6.61
C SER A 494 -37.14 11.48 -7.95
N LEU A 495 -36.15 10.60 -8.16
CA LEU A 495 -36.05 9.73 -9.33
C LEU A 495 -35.76 8.30 -8.88
N LEU A 496 -36.67 7.39 -9.20
CA LEU A 496 -36.53 5.97 -8.90
C LEU A 496 -36.23 5.22 -10.19
N VAL A 497 -35.14 4.45 -10.18
CA VAL A 497 -34.63 3.74 -11.35
C VAL A 497 -34.51 2.27 -11.04
N PHE A 498 -35.19 1.45 -11.85
CA PHE A 498 -35.20 0.01 -11.75
C PHE A 498 -34.54 -0.60 -12.99
N ASP A 499 -33.37 -1.23 -12.80
CA ASP A 499 -32.68 -1.97 -13.87
C ASP A 499 -32.98 -3.47 -13.69
N GLU A 500 -33.94 -3.99 -14.44
CA GLU A 500 -34.42 -5.39 -14.36
C GLU A 500 -34.79 -5.85 -12.94
N ALA A 501 -35.42 -4.95 -12.18
CA ALA A 501 -35.70 -5.11 -10.75
C ALA A 501 -36.78 -6.16 -10.38
N THR A 502 -37.33 -6.88 -11.35
CA THR A 502 -38.31 -7.97 -11.11
C THR A 502 -37.80 -9.34 -11.58
N SER A 503 -36.59 -9.40 -12.16
CA SER A 503 -36.00 -10.64 -12.69
C SER A 503 -35.84 -11.77 -11.68
N SER A 504 -35.72 -11.46 -10.38
CA SER A 504 -35.57 -12.43 -9.30
C SER A 504 -36.76 -12.49 -8.34
N LEU A 505 -37.87 -11.82 -8.67
CA LEU A 505 -39.11 -11.83 -7.89
C LEU A 505 -40.09 -12.86 -8.47
N ASP A 506 -40.78 -13.57 -7.59
CA ASP A 506 -41.98 -14.32 -7.96
C ASP A 506 -43.15 -13.36 -8.25
N SER A 507 -44.10 -13.79 -9.10
CA SER A 507 -45.19 -12.94 -9.59
C SER A 507 -46.10 -12.38 -8.49
N LEU A 508 -46.26 -13.09 -7.37
CA LEU A 508 -47.05 -12.60 -6.23
C LEU A 508 -46.36 -11.44 -5.53
N THR A 509 -45.04 -11.57 -5.32
CA THR A 509 -44.23 -10.52 -4.71
C THR A 509 -44.08 -9.31 -5.64
N GLU A 510 -44.00 -9.52 -6.95
CA GLU A 510 -44.00 -8.44 -7.94
C GLU A 510 -45.30 -7.61 -7.87
N GLU A 511 -46.45 -8.27 -7.71
CA GLU A 511 -47.75 -7.60 -7.56
C GLU A 511 -47.86 -6.81 -6.24
N GLU A 512 -47.37 -7.37 -5.13
CA GLU A 512 -47.33 -6.67 -3.83
C GLU A 512 -46.46 -5.41 -3.87
N ILE A 513 -45.28 -5.50 -4.49
CA ILE A 513 -44.37 -4.36 -4.64
C ILE A 513 -44.96 -3.31 -5.59
N SER A 514 -45.59 -3.74 -6.69
CA SER A 514 -46.19 -2.82 -7.67
C SER A 514 -47.36 -2.00 -7.11
N LYS A 515 -48.03 -2.49 -6.06
CA LYS A 515 -49.13 -1.80 -5.39
C LYS A 515 -48.68 -0.74 -4.38
N THR A 516 -47.39 -0.74 -4.02
CA THR A 516 -46.82 0.11 -2.97
C THR A 516 -46.06 1.29 -3.55
#